data_AF-K1XDN7-F1
#
_entry.id   AF-K1XDN7-F1
#
_cell.length_a   1.000
_cell.length_b   1.000
_cell.length_c   1.000
_cell.angle_alpha   90.00
_cell.angle_beta   90.00
_cell.angle_gamma   90.00
#
_symmetry.space_group_name_H-M   'P 1'
#
loop_
_entity.id
_entity.type
_entity.pdbx_description
1 polymer ?
#
loop_
_entity_poly.entity_id
_entity_poly.type
_entity_poly.pdbx_seq_one_letter_code
_entity_poly.pdbx_strand_id
1 'polypeptide(L)'
;MINLDKEKNEEAVLVDAVQELQKRLANQDADYPSDLVEKIIEQREHAVPKLLTILEEFLMSSPRNISTIKWREGIFVILILAKLREPKAFPYVVRLCSMPHKIVEHYVDEFIKDNAHRLLASTFNGDLKALYSIIINQYLWEYSRWAALDAYIVLYANNIISRKEIIEDFSGFFDELYDDFS
;
A
#
# COMPACT_ATOMS: atom_id res chain seq x y z
N MET A 1 33.12 10.71 17.98
CA MET A 1 33.66 10.25 16.69
C MET A 1 33.25 8.83 16.30
N ILE A 2 32.63 8.03 17.18
CA ILE A 2 32.29 6.60 16.90
C ILE A 2 30.93 6.42 16.19
N ASN A 3 30.04 7.44 16.17
CA ASN A 3 28.68 7.29 15.66
C ASN A 3 28.55 7.45 14.12
N LEU A 4 29.37 8.31 13.51
CA LEU A 4 29.28 8.63 12.08
C LEU A 4 29.71 7.46 11.18
N ASP A 5 30.70 6.68 11.60
CA ASP A 5 31.17 5.53 10.81
C ASP A 5 30.19 4.35 10.90
N LYS A 6 29.47 4.23 12.03
CA LYS A 6 28.44 3.21 12.21
C LYS A 6 27.18 3.51 11.39
N GLU A 7 26.67 4.74 11.45
CA GLU A 7 25.52 5.19 10.65
C GLU A 7 25.79 5.08 9.15
N LYS A 8 26.98 5.50 8.68
CA LYS A 8 27.38 5.33 7.27
C LYS A 8 27.43 3.88 6.83
N ASN A 9 27.89 2.98 7.71
CA ASN A 9 27.95 1.56 7.41
C ASN A 9 26.55 0.92 7.36
N GLU A 10 25.66 1.28 8.28
CA GLU A 10 24.26 0.84 8.25
C GLU A 10 23.55 1.33 6.98
N GLU A 11 23.73 2.60 6.62
CA GLU A 11 23.14 3.16 5.40
C GLU A 11 23.65 2.47 4.12
N ALA A 12 24.94 2.16 4.04
CA ALA A 12 25.53 1.42 2.92
C ALA A 12 24.93 0.01 2.81
N VAL A 13 24.80 -0.71 3.93
CA VAL A 13 24.21 -2.05 3.96
C VAL A 13 22.75 -2.03 3.51
N LEU A 14 21.98 -1.03 3.92
CA LEU A 14 20.59 -0.86 3.47
C LEU A 14 20.50 -0.58 1.96
N VAL A 15 21.35 0.30 1.43
CA VAL A 15 21.39 0.62 0.00
C VAL A 15 21.70 -0.65 -0.80
N ASP A 16 22.69 -1.43 -0.38
CA ASP A 16 23.04 -2.70 -1.02
C ASP A 16 21.88 -3.70 -0.96
N ALA A 17 21.18 -3.80 0.18
CA ALA A 17 20.02 -4.68 0.34
C ALA A 17 18.86 -4.29 -0.59
N VAL A 18 18.56 -2.99 -0.72
CA VAL A 18 17.51 -2.49 -1.62
C VAL A 18 17.89 -2.72 -3.09
N GLN A 19 19.15 -2.51 -3.46
CA GLN A 19 19.62 -2.76 -4.82
C GLN A 19 19.58 -4.26 -5.18
N GLU A 20 20.00 -5.13 -4.26
CA GLU A 20 19.91 -6.57 -4.46
C GLU A 20 18.45 -7.04 -4.53
N LEU A 21 17.55 -6.43 -3.74
CA LEU A 21 16.12 -6.68 -3.85
C LEU A 21 15.61 -6.33 -5.25
N GLN A 22 15.90 -5.12 -5.74
CA GLN A 22 15.51 -4.68 -7.10
C GLN A 22 16.05 -5.63 -8.18
N LYS A 23 17.29 -6.09 -8.04
CA LYS A 23 17.90 -7.04 -8.97
C LYS A 23 17.19 -8.40 -8.96
N ARG A 24 16.85 -8.95 -7.78
CA ARG A 24 16.07 -10.19 -7.70
C ARG A 24 14.66 -10.00 -8.27
N LEU A 25 14.04 -8.85 -8.04
CA LEU A 25 12.74 -8.49 -8.63
C LEU A 25 12.78 -8.27 -10.15
N ALA A 26 13.95 -8.11 -10.76
CA ALA A 26 14.06 -8.12 -12.22
C ALA A 26 13.94 -9.55 -12.79
N ASN A 27 14.24 -10.58 -11.99
CA ASN A 27 14.07 -11.97 -12.36
C ASN A 27 12.65 -12.44 -12.00
N GLN A 28 11.92 -13.05 -12.95
CA GLN A 28 10.57 -13.56 -12.70
C GLN A 28 10.57 -14.87 -11.92
N ASP A 29 11.62 -15.67 -12.06
CA ASP A 29 11.74 -16.99 -11.42
C ASP A 29 12.43 -16.92 -10.05
N ALA A 30 12.75 -15.72 -9.58
CA ALA A 30 13.38 -15.55 -8.27
C ALA A 30 12.36 -15.79 -7.14
N ASP A 31 12.75 -16.63 -6.18
CA ASP A 31 12.00 -16.81 -4.94
C ASP A 31 11.83 -15.49 -4.17
N TYR A 32 10.79 -15.45 -3.34
CA TYR A 32 10.58 -14.33 -2.42
C TYR A 32 11.82 -14.10 -1.54
N PRO A 33 12.48 -12.92 -1.61
CA PRO A 33 13.74 -12.66 -0.94
C PRO A 33 13.53 -12.28 0.52
N SER A 34 13.09 -13.24 1.33
CA SER A 34 12.82 -13.09 2.77
C SER A 34 14.03 -12.53 3.53
N ASP A 35 15.23 -13.02 3.21
CA ASP A 35 16.50 -12.59 3.78
C ASP A 35 16.75 -11.08 3.60
N LEU A 36 16.43 -10.54 2.44
CA LEU A 36 16.60 -9.11 2.15
C LEU A 36 15.52 -8.28 2.83
N VAL A 37 14.27 -8.76 2.82
CA VAL A 37 13.15 -8.06 3.47
C VAL A 37 13.37 -7.96 4.97
N GLU A 38 13.85 -9.02 5.63
CA GLU A 38 14.16 -9.00 7.06
C GLU A 38 15.24 -7.96 7.38
N LYS A 39 16.35 -7.94 6.63
CA LYS A 39 17.40 -6.93 6.78
C LYS A 39 16.89 -5.49 6.62
N ILE A 40 16.01 -5.26 5.65
CA ILE A 40 15.40 -3.94 5.43
C ILE A 40 14.52 -3.55 6.62
N ILE A 41 13.73 -4.50 7.14
CA ILE A 41 12.83 -4.27 8.28
C ILE A 41 13.61 -3.99 9.57
N GLU A 42 14.72 -4.69 9.81
CA GLU A 42 15.61 -4.47 10.95
C GLU A 42 16.18 -3.04 10.99
N GLN A 43 16.29 -2.38 9.83
CA GLN A 43 16.79 -1.01 9.69
C GLN A 43 15.67 0.00 9.43
N ARG A 44 14.50 -0.20 10.06
CA ARG A 44 13.27 0.60 9.88
C ARG A 44 13.51 2.11 9.73
N GLU A 45 14.29 2.71 10.63
CA GLU A 45 14.51 4.18 10.66
C GLU A 45 15.14 4.71 9.36
N HIS A 46 16.08 3.97 8.78
CA HIS A 46 16.74 4.32 7.52
C HIS A 46 15.96 3.82 6.30
N ALA A 47 15.28 2.68 6.43
CA ALA A 47 14.52 2.04 5.35
C ALA A 47 13.28 2.83 4.95
N VAL A 48 12.46 3.26 5.92
CA VAL A 48 11.18 3.92 5.66
C VAL A 48 11.31 5.14 4.74
N PRO A 49 12.20 6.12 5.00
CA PRO A 49 12.34 7.28 4.12
C PRO A 49 12.69 6.90 2.68
N LYS A 50 13.65 5.98 2.48
CA LYS A 50 14.08 5.54 1.15
C LYS A 50 12.97 4.81 0.40
N LEU A 51 12.25 3.92 1.08
CA LEU A 51 11.11 3.19 0.52
C LEU A 51 9.97 4.14 0.12
N LEU A 52 9.67 5.16 0.93
CA LEU A 52 8.67 6.18 0.58
C LEU A 52 9.08 6.97 -0.66
N THR A 53 10.37 7.34 -0.80
CA THR A 53 10.88 8.00 -2.02
C THR A 53 10.67 7.13 -3.27
N ILE A 54 11.01 5.85 -3.21
CA ILE A 54 10.79 4.92 -4.34
C ILE A 54 9.29 4.86 -4.70
N LEU A 55 8.43 4.78 -3.69
CA LEU A 55 6.98 4.70 -3.89
C LEU A 55 6.40 5.99 -4.48
N GLU A 56 6.91 7.14 -4.06
CA GLU A 56 6.55 8.45 -4.59
C GLU A 56 6.94 8.58 -6.07
N GLU A 57 8.18 8.25 -6.42
CA GLU A 57 8.67 8.25 -7.81
C GLU A 57 7.85 7.31 -8.71
N PHE A 58 7.55 6.11 -8.21
CA PHE A 58 6.72 5.13 -8.89
C PHE A 58 5.31 5.67 -9.18
N LEU A 59 4.65 6.27 -8.18
CA LEU A 59 3.28 6.78 -8.36
C LEU A 59 3.23 8.12 -9.10
N MET A 60 4.28 8.95 -9.07
CA MET A 60 4.35 10.17 -9.90
C MET A 60 4.53 9.86 -11.39
N SER A 61 5.06 8.68 -11.73
CA SER A 61 5.23 8.25 -13.12
C SER A 61 3.87 7.99 -13.78
N SER A 62 3.75 8.32 -15.07
CA SER A 62 2.55 7.99 -15.86
C SER A 62 2.35 6.48 -15.87
N PRO A 63 1.22 5.93 -15.38
CA PRO A 63 1.02 4.49 -15.27
C PRO A 63 1.19 3.72 -16.59
N ARG A 64 0.99 4.41 -17.73
CA ARG A 64 1.13 3.86 -19.09
C ARG A 64 2.59 3.74 -19.57
N ASN A 65 3.54 4.36 -18.88
CA ASN A 65 4.95 4.39 -19.26
C ASN A 65 5.85 3.63 -18.27
N ILE A 66 5.26 2.92 -17.31
CA ILE A 66 6.00 2.18 -16.28
C ILE A 66 6.23 0.75 -16.78
N SER A 67 7.47 0.28 -16.71
CA SER A 67 7.80 -1.11 -17.05
C SER A 67 7.25 -2.09 -16.02
N THR A 68 7.01 -3.34 -16.41
CA THR A 68 6.55 -4.40 -15.48
C THR A 68 7.49 -4.59 -14.30
N ILE A 69 8.80 -4.38 -14.49
CA ILE A 69 9.79 -4.44 -13.41
C ILE A 69 9.55 -3.32 -12.39
N LYS A 70 9.27 -2.09 -12.85
CA LYS A 70 8.96 -0.96 -11.97
C LYS A 70 7.63 -1.14 -11.24
N TRP A 71 6.64 -1.78 -11.86
CA TRP A 71 5.41 -2.21 -11.17
C TRP A 71 5.70 -3.20 -10.05
N ARG A 72 6.48 -4.25 -10.33
CA ARG A 72 6.88 -5.23 -9.29
C ARG A 72 7.64 -4.56 -8.15
N GLU A 73 8.55 -3.65 -8.46
CA GLU A 73 9.29 -2.87 -7.47
C GLU A 73 8.35 -2.06 -6.56
N GLY A 74 7.46 -1.25 -7.15
CA GLY A 74 6.50 -0.45 -6.39
C GLY A 74 5.60 -1.29 -5.48
N ILE A 75 5.15 -2.44 -5.97
CA ILE A 75 4.33 -3.38 -5.19
C ILE A 75 5.10 -3.99 -4.03
N PHE A 76 6.35 -4.42 -4.25
CA PHE A 76 7.19 -4.93 -3.17
C PHE A 76 7.49 -3.89 -2.10
N VAL A 77 7.75 -2.64 -2.51
CA VAL A 77 7.95 -1.52 -1.58
C VAL A 77 6.71 -1.31 -0.70
N ILE A 78 5.51 -1.35 -1.27
CA ILE A 78 4.25 -1.28 -0.52
C ILE A 78 4.13 -2.43 0.48
N LEU A 79 4.45 -3.67 0.06
CA LEU A 79 4.41 -4.84 0.94
C LEU A 79 5.35 -4.69 2.15
N ILE A 80 6.55 -4.16 1.94
CA ILE A 80 7.52 -3.95 3.02
C ILE A 80 7.02 -2.84 3.98
N LEU A 81 6.53 -1.72 3.44
CA LEU A 81 5.95 -0.65 4.26
C LEU A 81 4.72 -1.10 5.05
N ALA A 82 3.88 -1.97 4.48
CA ALA A 82 2.76 -2.59 5.17
C ALA A 82 3.22 -3.53 6.30
N LYS A 83 4.27 -4.35 6.07
CA LYS A 83 4.88 -5.18 7.12
C LYS A 83 5.45 -4.33 8.27
N LEU A 84 6.01 -3.17 7.95
CA LEU A 84 6.49 -2.17 8.92
C LEU A 84 5.36 -1.39 9.62
N ARG A 85 4.11 -1.59 9.20
CA ARG A 85 2.91 -0.83 9.62
C ARG A 85 3.14 0.68 9.53
N GLU A 86 3.77 1.13 8.44
CA GLU A 86 4.15 2.54 8.26
C GLU A 86 2.94 3.38 7.79
N PRO A 87 2.41 4.29 8.62
CA PRO A 87 1.20 5.04 8.27
C PRO A 87 1.38 6.01 7.10
N LYS A 88 2.61 6.49 6.87
CA LYS A 88 2.91 7.37 5.72
C LYS A 88 2.71 6.67 4.37
N ALA A 89 2.67 5.34 4.34
CA ALA A 89 2.39 4.58 3.13
C ALA A 89 0.90 4.60 2.74
N PHE A 90 -0.01 4.93 3.66
CA PHE A 90 -1.45 4.88 3.43
C PHE A 90 -1.93 5.63 2.17
N PRO A 91 -1.55 6.91 1.94
CA PRO A 91 -2.05 7.66 0.80
C PRO A 91 -1.62 7.03 -0.54
N TYR A 92 -0.47 6.35 -0.55
CA TYR A 92 0.06 5.66 -1.72
C TYR A 92 -0.76 4.38 -2.01
N VAL A 93 -1.17 3.64 -0.99
CA VAL A 93 -2.06 2.46 -1.16
C VAL A 93 -3.46 2.89 -1.60
N VAL A 94 -3.99 3.96 -1.03
CA VAL A 94 -5.26 4.58 -1.49
C VAL A 94 -5.16 4.97 -2.97
N ARG A 95 -4.05 5.60 -3.37
CA ARG A 95 -3.82 5.99 -4.77
C ARG A 95 -3.73 4.79 -5.69
N LEU A 96 -3.07 3.71 -5.29
CA LEU A 96 -3.02 2.46 -6.05
C LEU A 96 -4.43 1.88 -6.26
N CYS A 97 -5.24 1.83 -5.21
CA CYS A 97 -6.63 1.35 -5.28
C CYS A 97 -7.56 2.29 -6.09
N SER A 98 -7.15 3.54 -6.26
CA SER A 98 -7.91 4.56 -7.01
C SER A 98 -7.46 4.71 -8.47
N MET A 99 -6.56 3.86 -8.95
CA MET A 99 -6.11 3.92 -10.33
C MET A 99 -7.21 3.50 -11.32
N PRO A 100 -7.16 4.00 -12.58
CA PRO A 100 -8.13 3.59 -13.59
C PRO A 100 -8.15 2.07 -13.78
N HIS A 101 -9.35 1.50 -13.91
CA HIS A 101 -9.58 0.05 -14.05
C HIS A 101 -8.59 -0.64 -15.00
N LYS A 102 -8.39 -0.09 -16.21
CA LYS A 102 -7.49 -0.68 -17.22
C LYS A 102 -6.04 -0.82 -16.78
N ILE A 103 -5.58 0.04 -15.88
CA ILE A 103 -4.23 -0.04 -15.30
C ILE A 103 -4.19 -1.14 -14.25
N VAL A 104 -5.19 -1.16 -13.37
CA VAL A 104 -5.30 -2.15 -12.29
C VAL A 104 -5.41 -3.56 -12.87
N GLU A 105 -6.33 -3.76 -13.81
CA GLU A 105 -6.54 -5.02 -14.52
C GLU A 105 -5.26 -5.53 -15.20
N HIS A 106 -4.50 -4.65 -15.84
CA HIS A 106 -3.32 -5.06 -16.60
C HIS A 106 -2.10 -5.41 -15.74
N TYR A 107 -1.89 -4.71 -14.61
CA TYR A 107 -0.66 -4.83 -13.85
C TYR A 107 -0.79 -5.50 -12.49
N VAL A 108 -1.95 -5.37 -11.83
CA VAL A 108 -2.09 -5.69 -10.40
C VAL A 108 -3.45 -6.30 -10.04
N ASP A 109 -4.19 -6.87 -10.99
CA ASP A 109 -5.53 -7.45 -10.79
C ASP A 109 -5.56 -8.40 -9.58
N GLU A 110 -4.87 -9.54 -9.70
CA GLU A 110 -4.82 -10.57 -8.66
C GLU A 110 -4.26 -10.02 -7.35
N PHE A 111 -3.25 -9.15 -7.44
CA PHE A 111 -2.64 -8.54 -6.27
C PHE A 111 -3.64 -7.70 -5.47
N ILE A 112 -4.43 -6.86 -6.14
CA ILE A 112 -5.43 -6.02 -5.49
C ILE A 112 -6.53 -6.90 -4.88
N LYS A 113 -7.05 -7.87 -5.63
CA LYS A 113 -8.08 -8.80 -5.13
C LYS A 113 -7.65 -9.49 -3.84
N ASP A 114 -6.41 -9.97 -3.80
CA ASP A 114 -5.96 -10.82 -2.69
C ASP A 114 -5.38 -10.03 -1.50
N ASN A 115 -4.82 -8.83 -1.75
CA ASN A 115 -3.98 -8.16 -0.74
C ASN A 115 -4.43 -6.75 -0.37
N ALA A 116 -5.16 -6.01 -1.22
CA ALA A 116 -5.36 -4.58 -1.02
C ALA A 116 -6.00 -4.22 0.35
N HIS A 117 -6.97 -5.01 0.81
CA HIS A 117 -7.62 -4.81 2.10
C HIS A 117 -6.63 -4.86 3.27
N ARG A 118 -5.66 -5.79 3.24
CA ARG A 118 -4.61 -5.92 4.26
C ARG A 118 -3.62 -4.77 4.20
N LEU A 119 -3.31 -4.29 3.00
CA LEU A 119 -2.39 -3.16 2.82
C LEU A 119 -2.99 -1.87 3.35
N LEU A 120 -4.25 -1.60 2.98
CA LEU A 120 -5.02 -0.46 3.48
C LEU A 120 -5.09 -0.48 5.01
N ALA A 121 -5.45 -1.63 5.61
CA ALA A 121 -5.53 -1.75 7.06
C ALA A 121 -4.17 -1.67 7.77
N SER A 122 -3.12 -2.31 7.22
CA SER A 122 -1.79 -2.34 7.86
C SER A 122 -1.06 -1.01 7.80
N THR A 123 -1.32 -0.21 6.77
CA THR A 123 -0.76 1.13 6.62
C THR A 123 -1.70 2.22 7.13
N PHE A 124 -2.86 1.88 7.70
CA PHE A 124 -3.88 2.86 8.05
C PHE A 124 -3.34 4.00 8.93
N ASN A 125 -3.64 5.24 8.54
CA ASN A 125 -3.14 6.45 9.19
C ASN A 125 -4.22 7.23 9.95
N GLY A 126 -5.43 6.69 10.07
CA GLY A 126 -6.58 7.37 10.69
C GLY A 126 -7.54 8.04 9.69
N ASP A 127 -7.21 8.09 8.40
CA ASP A 127 -8.06 8.72 7.39
C ASP A 127 -9.14 7.75 6.85
N LEU A 128 -10.21 7.58 7.63
CA LEU A 128 -11.38 6.80 7.21
C LEU A 128 -12.07 7.38 5.97
N LYS A 129 -12.03 8.71 5.79
CA LYS A 129 -12.66 9.40 4.66
C LYS A 129 -12.04 8.97 3.34
N ALA A 130 -10.73 8.75 3.30
CA ALA A 130 -10.06 8.21 2.13
C ALA A 130 -10.58 6.79 1.76
N LEU A 131 -10.77 5.90 2.73
CA LEU A 131 -11.37 4.58 2.47
C LEU A 131 -12.80 4.70 1.98
N TYR A 132 -13.60 5.52 2.64
CA TYR A 132 -15.00 5.76 2.26
C TYR A 132 -15.10 6.29 0.82
N SER A 133 -14.21 7.21 0.43
CA SER A 133 -14.17 7.77 -0.93
C SER A 133 -13.91 6.73 -2.02
N ILE A 134 -13.16 5.66 -1.71
CA ILE A 134 -12.96 4.55 -2.65
C ILE A 134 -14.27 3.78 -2.79
N ILE A 135 -14.94 3.48 -1.66
CA ILE A 135 -16.15 2.66 -1.60
C ILE A 135 -17.29 3.27 -2.42
N ILE A 136 -17.54 4.58 -2.27
CA ILE A 136 -18.66 5.24 -2.94
C ILE A 136 -18.39 5.60 -4.40
N ASN A 137 -17.13 5.53 -4.86
CA ASN A 137 -16.78 5.95 -6.21
C ASN A 137 -17.08 4.84 -7.23
N GLN A 138 -18.25 4.92 -7.86
CA GLN A 138 -18.70 3.96 -8.88
C GLN A 138 -17.81 3.85 -10.13
N TYR A 139 -16.92 4.82 -10.36
CA TYR A 139 -15.96 4.78 -11.48
C TYR A 139 -14.68 4.00 -11.18
N LEU A 140 -14.43 3.67 -9.91
CA LEU A 140 -13.35 2.77 -9.53
C LEU A 140 -13.77 1.32 -9.75
N TRP A 141 -12.76 0.47 -9.91
CA TRP A 141 -12.99 -0.95 -10.07
C TRP A 141 -13.62 -1.58 -8.83
N GLU A 142 -14.60 -2.46 -9.04
CA GLU A 142 -15.40 -3.05 -7.96
C GLU A 142 -14.57 -3.75 -6.88
N TYR A 143 -13.49 -4.46 -7.24
CA TYR A 143 -12.63 -5.12 -6.27
C TYR A 143 -11.82 -4.14 -5.42
N SER A 144 -11.48 -2.96 -5.95
CA SER A 144 -10.87 -1.89 -5.15
C SER A 144 -11.85 -1.37 -4.10
N ARG A 145 -13.14 -1.26 -4.45
CA ARG A 145 -14.20 -0.85 -3.52
C ARG A 145 -14.44 -1.91 -2.45
N TRP A 146 -14.50 -3.19 -2.85
CA TRP A 146 -14.59 -4.31 -1.90
C TRP A 146 -13.39 -4.37 -0.97
N ALA A 147 -12.17 -4.19 -1.47
CA ALA A 147 -10.98 -4.17 -0.64
C ALA A 147 -11.00 -3.04 0.40
N ALA A 148 -11.52 -1.86 0.03
CA ALA A 148 -11.71 -0.76 0.99
C ALA A 148 -12.77 -1.08 2.05
N LEU A 149 -13.87 -1.75 1.67
CA LEU A 149 -14.87 -2.23 2.63
C LEU A 149 -14.30 -3.30 3.58
N ASP A 150 -13.54 -4.27 3.05
CA ASP A 150 -12.85 -5.27 3.85
C ASP A 150 -11.82 -4.66 4.80
N ALA A 151 -11.18 -3.55 4.40
CA ALA A 151 -10.27 -2.82 5.28
C ALA A 151 -11.00 -2.30 6.54
N TYR A 152 -12.24 -1.80 6.43
CA TYR A 152 -13.05 -1.43 7.61
C TYR A 152 -13.22 -2.62 8.56
N ILE A 153 -13.50 -3.81 8.01
CA ILE A 153 -13.67 -5.04 8.80
C ILE A 153 -12.38 -5.38 9.55
N VAL A 154 -11.24 -5.34 8.86
CA VAL A 154 -9.92 -5.60 9.46
C VAL A 154 -9.62 -4.57 10.56
N LEU A 155 -9.86 -3.28 10.30
CA LEU A 155 -9.61 -2.21 11.28
C LEU A 155 -10.48 -2.37 12.53
N TYR A 156 -11.76 -2.69 12.36
CA TYR A 156 -12.68 -2.94 13.47
C TYR A 156 -12.29 -4.18 14.27
N ALA A 157 -11.97 -5.29 13.60
CA ALA A 157 -11.54 -6.52 14.24
C ALA A 157 -10.25 -6.35 15.07
N ASN A 158 -9.41 -5.37 14.70
CA ASN A 158 -8.19 -5.02 15.43
C ASN A 158 -8.40 -3.87 16.44
N ASN A 159 -9.64 -3.44 16.69
CA ASN A 159 -9.99 -2.33 17.59
C ASN A 159 -9.32 -1.00 17.23
N ILE A 160 -9.00 -0.78 15.94
CA ILE A 160 -8.42 0.48 15.45
C ILE A 160 -9.51 1.52 15.23
N ILE A 161 -10.69 1.07 14.80
CA ILE A 161 -11.89 1.90 14.64
C ILE A 161 -13.06 1.30 15.42
N SER A 162 -14.00 2.15 15.79
CA SER A 162 -15.20 1.78 16.54
C SER A 162 -16.39 1.51 15.62
N ARG A 163 -17.38 0.79 16.16
CA ARG A 163 -18.69 0.63 15.51
C ARG A 163 -19.36 1.98 15.22
N LYS A 164 -19.16 2.97 16.09
CA LYS A 164 -19.74 4.30 15.94
C LYS A 164 -19.20 4.99 14.68
N GLU A 165 -17.88 5.00 14.50
CA GLU A 165 -17.23 5.57 13.31
C GLU A 165 -17.73 4.90 12.02
N ILE A 166 -17.89 3.57 12.02
CA ILE A 166 -18.46 2.84 10.86
C ILE A 166 -19.88 3.34 10.56
N ILE A 167 -20.74 3.46 11.58
CA ILE A 167 -22.13 3.90 11.37
C ILE A 167 -22.15 5.34 10.85
N GLU A 168 -21.30 6.21 11.38
CA GLU A 168 -21.21 7.62 10.97
C GLU A 168 -20.79 7.78 9.50
N ASP A 169 -19.85 6.98 9.01
CA ASP A 169 -19.42 7.05 7.60
C ASP A 169 -20.51 6.55 6.63
N PHE A 170 -21.26 5.52 7.01
CA PHE A 170 -22.22 4.87 6.11
C PHE A 170 -23.67 5.34 6.26
N SER A 171 -24.05 6.08 7.30
CA SER A 171 -25.45 6.46 7.52
C SER A 171 -26.04 7.24 6.35
N GLY A 172 -25.29 8.21 5.81
CA GLY A 172 -25.74 9.03 4.67
C GLY A 172 -25.85 8.23 3.35
N PHE A 173 -25.01 7.21 3.16
CA PHE A 173 -25.08 6.34 1.98
C PHE A 173 -26.37 5.53 1.93
N PHE A 174 -26.82 5.05 3.09
CA PHE A 174 -28.07 4.29 3.16
C PHE A 174 -29.27 5.20 2.93
N ASP A 175 -29.26 6.43 3.46
CA ASP A 175 -30.37 7.38 3.24
C ASP A 175 -30.53 7.70 1.74
N GLU A 176 -29.44 7.96 1.02
CA GLU A 176 -29.47 8.20 -0.44
C GLU A 176 -29.96 6.97 -1.23
N LEU A 177 -29.53 5.76 -0.84
CA LEU A 177 -30.02 4.52 -1.46
C LEU A 177 -31.52 4.32 -1.23
N TYR A 178 -32.03 4.62 -0.03
CA TYR A 178 -33.45 4.45 0.28
C TYR A 178 -34.32 5.44 -0.50
N ASP A 179 -33.86 6.68 -0.72
CA ASP A 179 -34.58 7.68 -1.51
C ASP A 179 -34.66 7.30 -3.01
N ASP A 180 -33.63 6.69 -3.58
CA ASP A 180 -33.61 6.23 -4.99
C ASP A 180 -34.57 5.05 -5.26
N PHE A 181 -35.02 4.34 -4.22
CA PHE A 181 -35.95 3.20 -4.31
C PHE A 181 -37.37 3.51 -3.78
N SER A 182 -37.65 4.75 -3.37
CA SER A 182 -38.96 5.22 -2.88
C SER A 182 -39.71 6.08 -3.89
#